data_AF-A0A9P1BGG0-F1
#
_entry.id   AF-A0A9P1BGG0-F1
#
_cell.length_a   1.000
_cell.length_b   1.000
_cell.length_c   1.000
_cell.angle_alpha   90.00
_cell.angle_beta   90.00
_cell.angle_gamma   90.00
#
_symmetry.space_group_name_H-M   'P 1'
#
loop_
_entity.id
_entity.type
_entity.pdbx_description
1 polymer ?
#
loop_
_entity_poly.entity_id
_entity_poly.type
_entity_poly.pdbx_seq_one_letter_code
_entity_poly.pdbx_strand_id
1 'polypeptide(L)'
;MGNLRSVQKAFEKIGHEAIVTNEASQIAGASKVILPGVGAFEDAMQELRRRDLVGPILETVESGKPMLGICLGLQLLFDVSYEDGKHEGLGVLSGEVVKFEVPEQFKVPHMGWNQVEIQGDVPLLKGLENETYFYFVHSYYVVPEDESVIATTTTYHKPFTSMIRRGNLYATQFHPEKSQRDGLKLLENFAALEAAGLLFKRLSKILACALALWQTSLFNFFSLIGVPCTMHIWPAIDLRDGRCVRLVQGDYGRETVFGDNPADMARRWVDEGATHLHLVDLDGARDGHLTNLESVRAIRKAVDVTVQLGGGIRDRDSIAQLLDLGLQRVILGTKALKEPEWFREVCREFPNQIVLGIDARDGFVATEGWLETSNRSAVEVAKENAAEPIAGIIYTDIATDGMLAGPNLAAMSEMQRAVDVPVIASGGVTTLEDIKQLAAVPMDGCIIGRALYDNKMKLSEALAVAREAAAS
;
A
#
# COMPACT_ATOMS: atom_id res chain seq x y z
N MET A 1 14.96 -19.92 -7.87
CA MET A 1 13.98 -19.44 -6.85
C MET A 1 12.91 -18.60 -7.52
N GLY A 2 11.63 -18.90 -7.29
CA GLY A 2 10.50 -18.10 -7.80
C GLY A 2 10.06 -16.99 -6.83
N ASN A 3 8.95 -16.30 -7.17
CA ASN A 3 8.23 -15.35 -6.30
C ASN A 3 8.97 -14.06 -5.88
N LEU A 4 10.11 -13.76 -6.49
CA LEU A 4 10.92 -12.55 -6.24
C LEU A 4 10.11 -11.26 -6.45
N ARG A 5 9.32 -11.22 -7.53
CA ARG A 5 8.56 -10.02 -7.92
C ARG A 5 7.45 -9.68 -6.94
N SER A 6 6.79 -10.68 -6.33
CA SER A 6 5.73 -10.44 -5.34
C SER A 6 6.29 -9.79 -4.09
N VAL A 7 7.45 -10.27 -3.62
CA VAL A 7 8.15 -9.70 -2.47
C VAL A 7 8.64 -8.29 -2.79
N GLN A 8 9.26 -8.09 -3.96
CA GLN A 8 9.69 -6.77 -4.42
C GLN A 8 8.51 -5.79 -4.44
N LYS A 9 7.40 -6.18 -5.08
CA LYS A 9 6.18 -5.36 -5.17
C LYS A 9 5.55 -5.09 -3.81
N ALA A 10 5.65 -6.02 -2.86
CA ALA A 10 5.17 -5.79 -1.51
C ALA A 10 5.97 -4.70 -0.79
N PHE A 11 7.30 -4.66 -0.94
CA PHE A 11 8.14 -3.58 -0.41
C PHE A 11 7.91 -2.25 -1.13
N GLU A 12 7.77 -2.27 -2.45
CA GLU A 12 7.42 -1.07 -3.22
C GLU A 12 6.07 -0.49 -2.75
N LYS A 13 5.09 -1.37 -2.47
CA LYS A 13 3.76 -0.99 -1.97
C LYS A 13 3.82 -0.29 -0.60
N ILE A 14 4.77 -0.66 0.26
CA ILE A 14 4.96 -0.03 1.58
C ILE A 14 6.01 1.11 1.52
N GLY A 15 6.32 1.62 0.33
CA GLY A 15 7.15 2.82 0.15
C GLY A 15 8.66 2.58 0.23
N HIS A 16 9.12 1.33 0.08
CA HIS A 16 10.53 0.98 0.14
C HIS A 16 11.04 0.47 -1.21
N GLU A 17 12.16 1.01 -1.67
CA GLU A 17 12.87 0.48 -2.84
C GLU A 17 13.38 -0.94 -2.54
N ALA A 18 13.06 -1.88 -3.42
CA ALA A 18 13.54 -3.25 -3.35
C ALA A 18 14.22 -3.63 -4.67
N ILE A 19 15.49 -4.02 -4.59
CA ILE A 19 16.30 -4.40 -5.74
C ILE A 19 16.42 -5.93 -5.75
N VAL A 20 15.95 -6.56 -6.82
CA VAL A 20 16.19 -7.98 -7.07
C VAL A 20 17.58 -8.13 -7.69
N THR A 21 18.48 -8.83 -7.01
CA THR A 21 19.88 -8.95 -7.42
C THR A 21 20.42 -10.38 -7.25
N ASN A 22 21.40 -10.70 -8.08
CA ASN A 22 22.30 -11.86 -7.94
C ASN A 22 23.77 -11.42 -7.87
N GLU A 23 24.04 -10.17 -7.52
CA GLU A 23 25.38 -9.60 -7.40
C GLU A 23 25.80 -9.48 -5.92
N ALA A 24 26.90 -10.12 -5.55
CA ALA A 24 27.45 -10.10 -4.19
C ALA A 24 27.70 -8.67 -3.67
N SER A 25 28.19 -7.78 -4.52
CA SER A 25 28.45 -6.37 -4.19
C SER A 25 27.18 -5.61 -3.79
N GLN A 26 26.06 -5.86 -4.48
CA GLN A 26 24.78 -5.23 -4.18
C GLN A 26 24.20 -5.77 -2.86
N ILE A 27 24.34 -7.08 -2.59
CA ILE A 27 23.95 -7.69 -1.31
C ILE A 27 24.76 -7.08 -0.16
N ALA A 28 26.08 -6.96 -0.34
CA ALA A 28 26.97 -6.36 0.65
C ALA A 28 26.61 -4.88 0.92
N GLY A 29 26.28 -4.12 -0.12
CA GLY A 29 25.89 -2.71 -0.02
C GLY A 29 24.47 -2.45 0.51
N ALA A 30 23.58 -3.45 0.48
CA ALA A 30 22.19 -3.28 0.90
C ALA A 30 22.07 -2.98 2.41
N SER A 31 21.10 -2.16 2.79
CA SER A 31 20.81 -1.85 4.20
C SER A 31 20.09 -3.00 4.93
N LYS A 32 19.35 -3.80 4.18
CA LYS A 32 18.63 -5.00 4.61
C LYS A 32 18.64 -6.02 3.47
N VAL A 33 18.59 -7.30 3.80
CA VAL A 33 18.61 -8.37 2.80
C VAL A 33 17.41 -9.28 3.00
N ILE A 34 16.83 -9.73 1.89
CA ILE A 34 15.71 -10.67 1.91
C ILE A 34 16.16 -11.88 1.11
N LEU A 35 16.02 -13.07 1.69
CA LEU A 35 16.18 -14.35 1.02
C LEU A 35 14.79 -14.95 0.81
N PRO A 36 14.08 -14.60 -0.28
CA PRO A 36 12.81 -15.23 -0.60
C PRO A 36 13.04 -16.52 -1.39
N GLY A 37 12.10 -17.46 -1.30
CA GLY A 37 12.09 -18.58 -2.24
C GLY A 37 10.80 -19.38 -2.25
N VAL A 38 10.52 -19.93 -3.43
CA VAL A 38 9.58 -21.02 -3.67
C VAL A 38 10.24 -22.03 -4.61
N GLY A 39 9.85 -23.29 -4.51
CA GLY A 39 10.42 -24.41 -5.27
C GLY A 39 11.15 -25.41 -4.37
N ALA A 40 11.89 -26.32 -4.99
CA ALA A 40 12.61 -27.37 -4.29
C ALA A 40 13.88 -26.87 -3.59
N PHE A 41 14.18 -27.44 -2.44
CA PHE A 41 15.32 -27.13 -1.58
C PHE A 41 16.65 -27.37 -2.27
N GLU A 42 16.83 -28.55 -2.88
CA GLU A 42 18.08 -28.90 -3.55
C GLU A 42 18.38 -27.92 -4.68
N ASP A 43 17.42 -27.69 -5.59
CA ASP A 43 17.57 -26.78 -6.73
C ASP A 43 17.96 -25.36 -6.27
N ALA A 44 17.36 -24.90 -5.17
CA ALA A 44 17.66 -23.60 -4.61
C ALA A 44 19.08 -23.51 -4.03
N MET A 45 19.52 -24.53 -3.28
CA MET A 45 20.90 -24.59 -2.76
C MET A 45 21.94 -24.72 -3.88
N GLN A 46 21.67 -25.55 -4.89
CA GLN A 46 22.54 -25.68 -6.06
C GLN A 46 22.66 -24.35 -6.81
N GLU A 47 21.55 -23.61 -6.97
CA GLU A 47 21.56 -22.31 -7.65
C GLU A 47 22.30 -21.23 -6.84
N LEU A 48 22.17 -21.23 -5.51
CA LEU A 48 22.96 -20.34 -4.64
C LEU A 48 24.46 -20.60 -4.76
N ARG A 49 24.86 -21.88 -4.76
CA ARG A 49 26.27 -22.27 -4.94
C ARG A 49 26.77 -21.91 -6.33
N ARG A 50 25.98 -22.18 -7.37
CA ARG A 50 26.33 -21.88 -8.77
C ARG A 50 26.53 -20.38 -9.02
N ARG A 51 25.78 -19.53 -8.32
CA ARG A 51 25.88 -18.06 -8.41
C ARG A 51 26.84 -17.44 -7.41
N ASP A 52 27.52 -18.25 -6.59
CA ASP A 52 28.42 -17.78 -5.53
C ASP A 52 27.74 -16.84 -4.52
N LEU A 53 26.48 -17.14 -4.18
CA LEU A 53 25.66 -16.33 -3.28
C LEU A 53 25.66 -16.84 -1.83
N VAL A 54 26.22 -18.02 -1.57
CA VAL A 54 26.31 -18.58 -0.21
C VAL A 54 27.13 -17.68 0.71
N GLY A 55 28.34 -17.29 0.29
CA GLY A 55 29.22 -16.40 1.06
C GLY A 55 28.54 -15.07 1.42
N PRO A 56 28.02 -14.30 0.45
CA PRO A 56 27.31 -13.04 0.71
C PRO A 56 26.12 -13.15 1.67
N ILE A 57 25.41 -14.28 1.65
CA ILE A 57 24.31 -14.55 2.58
C ILE A 57 24.84 -14.77 4.00
N LEU A 58 25.86 -15.63 4.16
CA LEU A 58 26.47 -15.89 5.46
C LEU A 58 27.08 -14.62 6.07
N GLU A 59 27.83 -13.85 5.28
CA GLU A 59 28.39 -12.56 5.69
C GLU A 59 27.30 -11.57 6.14
N THR A 60 26.15 -11.58 5.47
CA THR A 60 25.00 -10.75 5.86
C THR A 60 24.50 -11.12 7.26
N VAL A 61 24.33 -12.41 7.54
CA VAL A 61 23.91 -12.90 8.87
C VAL A 61 24.95 -12.54 9.92
N GLU A 62 26.23 -12.80 9.66
CA GLU A 62 27.33 -12.53 10.59
C GLU A 62 27.49 -11.04 10.90
N SER A 63 27.26 -10.17 9.92
CA SER A 63 27.35 -8.71 10.10
C SER A 63 26.27 -8.13 11.03
N GLY A 64 25.23 -8.91 11.35
CA GLY A 64 24.06 -8.43 12.09
C GLY A 64 23.18 -7.47 11.29
N LYS A 65 23.34 -7.40 9.97
CA LYS A 65 22.44 -6.66 9.07
C LYS A 65 21.05 -7.32 9.11
N PRO A 66 19.95 -6.54 9.15
CA PRO A 66 18.61 -7.11 9.13
C PRO A 66 18.40 -8.02 7.92
N MET A 67 18.01 -9.26 8.18
CA MET A 67 17.77 -10.27 7.17
C MET A 67 16.41 -10.94 7.36
N LEU A 68 15.66 -11.12 6.27
CA LEU A 68 14.37 -11.82 6.25
C LEU A 68 14.40 -13.02 5.29
N GLY A 69 14.23 -14.23 5.81
CA GLY A 69 13.95 -15.43 5.01
C GLY A 69 12.45 -15.65 4.80
N ILE A 70 12.00 -15.97 3.58
CA ILE A 70 10.57 -16.23 3.31
C ILE A 70 10.38 -17.61 2.68
N CYS A 71 9.53 -18.42 3.31
CA CYS A 71 9.15 -19.79 2.92
C CYS A 71 10.36 -20.69 2.69
N LEU A 72 10.78 -20.93 1.44
CA LEU A 72 12.00 -21.69 1.18
C LEU A 72 13.22 -20.99 1.77
N GLY A 73 13.24 -19.66 1.79
CA GLY A 73 14.30 -18.89 2.43
C GLY A 73 14.45 -19.13 3.93
N LEU A 74 13.36 -19.46 4.65
CA LEU A 74 13.45 -19.94 6.03
C LEU A 74 14.15 -21.30 6.08
N GLN A 75 13.71 -22.24 5.24
CA GLN A 75 14.19 -23.61 5.24
C GLN A 75 15.68 -23.68 4.91
N LEU A 76 16.15 -22.92 3.92
CA LEU A 76 17.56 -22.90 3.50
C LEU A 76 18.53 -22.48 4.63
N LEU A 77 18.05 -21.79 5.68
CA LEU A 77 18.90 -21.36 6.80
C LEU A 77 19.32 -22.52 7.73
N PHE A 78 18.67 -23.68 7.64
CA PHE A 78 18.93 -24.82 8.51
C PHE A 78 20.07 -25.70 7.97
N ASP A 79 20.53 -26.66 8.78
CA ASP A 79 21.64 -27.56 8.41
C ASP A 79 21.26 -28.47 7.25
N VAL A 80 20.05 -29.03 7.29
CA VAL A 80 19.65 -30.10 6.38
C VAL A 80 18.17 -30.08 6.07
N SER A 81 17.83 -30.43 4.83
CA SER A 81 16.46 -30.77 4.42
C SER A 81 16.36 -32.21 3.98
N TYR A 82 15.20 -32.80 4.30
CA TYR A 82 14.79 -34.12 3.86
C TYR A 82 13.77 -34.08 2.70
N GLU A 83 13.62 -32.92 2.04
CA GLU A 83 12.78 -32.80 0.84
C GLU A 83 13.36 -33.61 -0.33
N ASP A 84 12.66 -34.68 -0.70
CA ASP A 84 12.99 -35.59 -1.80
C ASP A 84 14.41 -36.19 -1.77
N GLY A 85 15.06 -36.17 -0.59
CA GLY A 85 16.42 -36.62 -0.38
C GLY A 85 17.06 -35.88 0.80
N LYS A 86 18.30 -36.21 1.16
CA LYS A 86 19.05 -35.49 2.21
C LYS A 86 19.94 -34.43 1.55
N HIS A 87 19.67 -33.15 1.82
CA HIS A 87 20.37 -32.02 1.21
C HIS A 87 20.87 -31.02 2.26
N GLU A 88 22.13 -30.62 2.16
CA GLU A 88 22.72 -29.61 3.06
C GLU A 88 22.22 -28.20 2.72
N GLY A 89 21.79 -27.47 3.75
CA GLY A 89 21.41 -26.06 3.69
C GLY A 89 22.59 -25.11 3.92
N LEU A 90 22.29 -23.90 4.38
CA LEU A 90 23.29 -22.87 4.68
C LEU A 90 23.96 -23.09 6.03
N GLY A 91 23.39 -23.90 6.93
CA GLY A 91 23.96 -24.17 8.27
C GLY A 91 24.02 -22.93 9.16
N VAL A 92 23.08 -21.99 8.98
CA VAL A 92 22.99 -20.78 9.81
C VAL A 92 22.37 -21.10 11.16
N LEU A 93 21.36 -21.95 11.19
CA LEU A 93 20.64 -22.42 12.38
C LEU A 93 20.72 -23.94 12.46
N SER A 94 20.96 -24.44 13.68
CA SER A 94 20.98 -25.88 13.90
C SER A 94 19.58 -26.48 13.85
N GLY A 95 19.43 -27.55 13.08
CA GLY A 95 18.16 -28.28 12.92
C GLY A 95 17.86 -28.70 11.50
N GLU A 96 16.64 -29.19 11.30
CA GLU A 96 16.25 -29.92 10.09
C GLU A 96 14.94 -29.42 9.47
N VAL A 97 14.79 -29.66 8.16
CA VAL A 97 13.54 -29.43 7.41
C VAL A 97 12.92 -30.79 7.10
N VAL A 98 11.73 -31.04 7.65
CA VAL A 98 11.05 -32.35 7.60
C VAL A 98 9.68 -32.25 6.95
N LYS A 99 9.20 -33.37 6.40
CA LYS A 99 7.89 -33.44 5.75
C LYS A 99 6.78 -33.48 6.79
N PHE A 100 5.62 -32.89 6.47
CA PHE A 100 4.42 -33.14 7.24
C PHE A 100 4.02 -34.62 7.20
N GLU A 101 4.02 -35.25 8.37
CA GLU A 101 3.41 -36.56 8.60
C GLU A 101 2.05 -36.34 9.27
N VAL A 102 1.00 -36.40 8.46
CA VAL A 102 -0.38 -36.11 8.89
C VAL A 102 -1.34 -37.23 8.49
N PRO A 103 -2.41 -37.47 9.27
CA PRO A 103 -3.47 -38.39 8.88
C PRO A 103 -4.14 -38.03 7.54
N GLU A 104 -4.79 -39.01 6.89
CA GLU A 104 -5.39 -38.86 5.55
C GLU A 104 -6.40 -37.70 5.41
N GLN A 105 -7.03 -37.27 6.50
CA GLN A 105 -7.96 -36.13 6.47
C GLN A 105 -7.28 -34.77 6.25
N PHE A 106 -5.96 -34.67 6.45
CA PHE A 106 -5.19 -33.46 6.21
C PHE A 106 -4.57 -33.49 4.81
N LYS A 107 -4.52 -32.33 4.14
CA LYS A 107 -3.92 -32.20 2.81
C LYS A 107 -2.48 -31.71 2.94
N VAL A 108 -1.58 -32.35 2.20
CA VAL A 108 -0.19 -31.90 2.00
C VAL A 108 -0.01 -31.61 0.51
N PRO A 109 0.38 -30.37 0.11
CA PRO A 109 0.87 -29.28 0.95
C PRO A 109 -0.20 -28.67 1.87
N HIS A 110 0.21 -28.24 3.07
CA HIS A 110 -0.56 -27.34 3.91
C HIS A 110 -0.68 -26.01 3.16
N MET A 111 -1.89 -25.71 2.68
CA MET A 111 -2.16 -24.57 1.82
C MET A 111 -3.42 -23.83 2.28
N GLY A 112 -3.28 -22.54 2.53
CA GLY A 112 -4.37 -21.68 2.98
C GLY A 112 -3.96 -20.75 4.10
N TRP A 113 -4.96 -20.08 4.67
CA TRP A 113 -4.78 -19.18 5.80
C TRP A 113 -4.79 -19.97 7.11
N ASN A 114 -3.80 -19.72 7.96
CA ASN A 114 -3.71 -20.34 9.28
C ASN A 114 -3.19 -19.33 10.32
N GLN A 115 -3.51 -19.55 11.58
CA GLN A 115 -3.20 -18.66 12.69
C GLN A 115 -1.76 -18.85 13.18
N VAL A 116 -1.12 -17.76 13.60
CA VAL A 116 0.20 -17.80 14.22
C VAL A 116 0.11 -17.45 15.70
N GLU A 117 0.65 -18.31 16.55
CA GLU A 117 0.83 -18.06 17.98
C GLU A 117 2.20 -17.40 18.21
N ILE A 118 2.19 -16.19 18.76
CA ILE A 118 3.37 -15.35 18.95
C ILE A 118 4.09 -15.76 20.24
N GLN A 119 5.39 -16.01 20.13
CA GLN A 119 6.26 -16.39 21.24
C GLN A 119 7.11 -15.19 21.67
N GLY A 120 6.75 -14.56 22.79
CA GLY A 120 7.47 -13.41 23.35
C GLY A 120 7.32 -12.11 22.55
N ASP A 121 8.27 -11.18 22.72
CA ASP A 121 8.29 -9.91 21.98
C ASP A 121 9.03 -10.08 20.65
N VAL A 122 8.31 -9.93 19.53
CA VAL A 122 8.83 -10.09 18.18
C VAL A 122 8.67 -8.77 17.42
N PRO A 123 9.74 -8.00 17.17
CA PRO A 123 9.66 -6.67 16.54
C PRO A 123 8.91 -6.64 15.21
N LEU A 124 9.06 -7.69 14.39
CA LEU A 124 8.37 -7.82 13.10
C LEU A 124 6.85 -7.98 13.23
N LEU A 125 6.36 -8.42 14.38
CA LEU A 125 4.94 -8.64 14.65
C LEU A 125 4.34 -7.51 15.51
N LYS A 126 5.07 -6.40 15.69
CA LYS A 126 4.57 -5.25 16.43
C LYS A 126 3.28 -4.70 15.79
N GLY A 127 2.23 -4.61 16.61
CA GLY A 127 0.92 -4.15 16.17
C GLY A 127 0.07 -5.22 15.47
N LEU A 128 0.49 -6.49 15.49
CA LEU A 128 -0.32 -7.63 15.10
C LEU A 128 -0.81 -8.36 16.35
N GLU A 129 -2.03 -8.89 16.29
CA GLU A 129 -2.62 -9.65 17.39
C GLU A 129 -2.08 -11.08 17.41
N ASN A 130 -2.09 -11.70 18.58
CA ASN A 130 -1.87 -13.14 18.66
C ASN A 130 -2.96 -13.88 17.85
N GLU A 131 -2.61 -15.01 17.25
CA GLU A 131 -3.52 -15.80 16.39
C GLU A 131 -3.95 -15.08 15.09
N THR A 132 -3.18 -14.08 14.64
CA THR A 132 -3.34 -13.46 13.32
C THR A 132 -3.19 -14.48 12.21
N TYR A 133 -4.00 -14.37 11.15
CA TYR A 133 -3.95 -15.26 9.99
C TYR A 133 -2.87 -14.85 8.99
N PHE A 134 -2.08 -15.84 8.56
CA PHE A 134 -1.13 -15.70 7.45
C PHE A 134 -1.33 -16.80 6.41
N TYR A 135 -0.90 -16.55 5.17
CA TYR A 135 -1.02 -17.50 4.06
C TYR A 135 0.18 -18.46 4.00
N PHE A 136 -0.12 -19.75 4.07
CA PHE A 136 0.84 -20.86 3.98
C PHE A 136 0.66 -21.63 2.66
N VAL A 137 1.76 -22.17 2.13
CA VAL A 137 1.77 -23.15 1.04
C VAL A 137 3.07 -23.95 1.09
N HIS A 138 3.07 -25.10 1.79
CA HIS A 138 4.29 -25.89 2.00
C HIS A 138 3.99 -27.35 2.38
N SER A 139 4.89 -28.26 2.00
CA SER A 139 4.84 -29.67 2.40
C SER A 139 5.83 -30.02 3.52
N TYR A 140 6.81 -29.15 3.73
CA TYR A 140 7.91 -29.32 4.68
C TYR A 140 7.98 -28.13 5.63
N TYR A 141 8.51 -28.33 6.83
CA TYR A 141 8.66 -27.31 7.85
C TYR A 141 9.96 -27.50 8.63
N VAL A 142 10.43 -26.43 9.27
CA VAL A 142 11.67 -26.44 10.05
C VAL A 142 11.44 -26.97 11.47
N VAL A 143 12.43 -27.68 11.99
CA VAL A 143 12.53 -28.18 13.37
C VAL A 143 13.87 -27.69 13.93
N PRO A 144 13.87 -26.55 14.63
CA PRO A 144 15.09 -26.04 15.28
C PRO A 144 15.53 -26.94 16.44
N GLU A 145 16.83 -27.14 16.57
CA GLU A 145 17.40 -27.78 17.79
C GLU A 145 17.35 -26.83 18.99
N ASP A 146 17.56 -25.52 18.74
CA ASP A 146 17.45 -24.47 19.75
C ASP A 146 16.07 -23.83 19.69
N GLU A 147 15.18 -24.21 20.62
CA GLU A 147 13.81 -23.67 20.70
C GLU A 147 13.79 -22.15 20.97
N SER A 148 14.86 -21.55 21.50
CA SER A 148 14.89 -20.11 21.81
C SER A 148 14.82 -19.22 20.56
N VAL A 149 15.07 -19.79 19.38
CA VAL A 149 14.95 -19.07 18.10
C VAL A 149 13.51 -19.04 17.58
N ILE A 150 12.58 -19.79 18.18
CA ILE A 150 11.18 -19.86 17.72
C ILE A 150 10.47 -18.56 18.08
N ALA A 151 10.01 -17.83 17.05
CA ALA A 151 9.29 -16.58 17.21
C ALA A 151 7.77 -16.76 17.10
N THR A 152 7.32 -17.72 16.27
CA THR A 152 5.91 -18.13 16.22
C THR A 152 5.76 -19.63 15.99
N THR A 153 4.66 -20.16 16.50
CA THR A 153 4.17 -21.52 16.22
C THR A 153 2.84 -21.45 15.48
N THR A 154 2.53 -22.49 14.71
CA THR A 154 1.22 -22.65 14.06
C THR A 154 0.79 -24.10 14.21
N THR A 155 -0.49 -24.33 14.47
CA THR A 155 -1.05 -25.68 14.56
C THR A 155 -1.71 -26.06 13.24
N TYR A 156 -1.29 -27.19 12.65
CA TYR A 156 -2.01 -27.82 11.55
C TYR A 156 -2.61 -29.17 11.99
N HIS A 157 -1.83 -30.24 11.98
CA HIS A 157 -2.12 -31.46 12.73
C HIS A 157 -1.41 -31.46 14.10
N LYS A 158 -0.17 -30.98 14.10
CA LYS A 158 0.67 -30.72 15.28
C LYS A 158 1.22 -29.29 15.18
N PRO A 159 1.66 -28.70 16.31
CA PRO A 159 2.39 -27.45 16.28
C PRO A 159 3.67 -27.59 15.43
N PHE A 160 3.96 -26.58 14.63
CA PHE A 160 5.23 -26.44 13.92
C PHE A 160 5.74 -25.00 14.01
N THR A 161 7.05 -24.81 13.84
CA THR A 161 7.67 -23.49 13.81
C THR A 161 7.26 -22.73 12.54
N SER A 162 6.49 -21.66 12.70
CA SER A 162 6.02 -20.84 11.58
C SER A 162 6.85 -19.57 11.38
N MET A 163 7.65 -19.16 12.37
CA MET A 163 8.62 -18.08 12.25
C MET A 163 9.77 -18.28 13.23
N ILE A 164 10.98 -17.87 12.83
CA ILE A 164 12.17 -17.80 13.70
C ILE A 164 12.69 -16.37 13.84
N ARG A 165 13.45 -16.15 14.91
CA ARG A 165 14.23 -14.94 15.18
C ARG A 165 15.53 -15.30 15.89
N ARG A 166 16.66 -14.79 15.39
CA ARG A 166 17.95 -14.78 16.11
C ARG A 166 18.66 -13.46 15.86
N GLY A 167 18.69 -12.59 16.87
CA GLY A 167 19.20 -11.22 16.70
C GLY A 167 18.40 -10.45 15.64
N ASN A 168 19.06 -10.06 14.55
CA ASN A 168 18.47 -9.35 13.40
C ASN A 168 18.13 -10.28 12.22
N LEU A 169 18.30 -11.60 12.39
CA LEU A 169 17.82 -12.60 11.45
C LEU A 169 16.38 -12.98 11.80
N TYR A 170 15.48 -12.85 10.84
CA TYR A 170 14.10 -13.26 10.93
C TYR A 170 13.79 -14.17 9.74
N ALA A 171 12.91 -15.15 9.91
CA ALA A 171 12.41 -15.89 8.76
C ALA A 171 11.04 -16.51 9.01
N THR A 172 10.16 -16.49 8.01
CA THR A 172 8.77 -16.95 8.11
C THR A 172 8.52 -18.13 7.18
N GLN A 173 7.74 -19.12 7.64
CA GLN A 173 7.28 -20.23 6.80
C GLN A 173 6.12 -19.76 5.91
N PHE A 174 5.28 -18.87 6.42
CA PHE A 174 4.22 -18.22 5.67
C PHE A 174 4.75 -17.11 4.75
N HIS A 175 3.90 -16.68 3.83
CA HIS A 175 4.20 -15.69 2.80
C HIS A 175 3.61 -14.32 3.18
N PRO A 176 4.36 -13.41 3.84
CA PRO A 176 3.85 -12.10 4.21
C PRO A 176 3.39 -11.29 2.99
N GLU A 177 4.05 -11.42 1.83
CA GLU A 177 3.67 -10.77 0.59
C GLU A 177 2.34 -11.27 0.00
N LYS A 178 1.83 -12.41 0.48
CA LYS A 178 0.52 -12.99 0.12
C LYS A 178 -0.51 -12.91 1.25
N SER A 179 -0.12 -12.35 2.41
CA SER A 179 -0.95 -12.33 3.62
C SER A 179 -1.68 -10.99 3.82
N GLN A 180 -2.01 -10.32 2.72
CA GLN A 180 -2.78 -9.07 2.70
C GLN A 180 -2.25 -8.01 3.68
N ARG A 181 -3.13 -7.34 4.43
CA ARG A 181 -2.81 -6.21 5.32
C ARG A 181 -1.80 -6.63 6.39
N ASP A 182 -2.04 -7.76 7.06
CA ASP A 182 -1.22 -8.17 8.20
C ASP A 182 0.17 -8.65 7.75
N GLY A 183 0.23 -9.25 6.55
CA GLY A 183 1.46 -9.51 5.82
C GLY A 183 2.27 -8.25 5.49
N LEU A 184 1.62 -7.22 4.94
CA LEU A 184 2.28 -5.94 4.66
C LEU A 184 2.74 -5.25 5.94
N LYS A 185 1.96 -5.33 7.02
CA LYS A 185 2.34 -4.79 8.33
C LYS A 185 3.64 -5.40 8.85
N LEU A 186 3.81 -6.72 8.69
CA LEU A 186 5.05 -7.39 9.04
C LEU A 186 6.23 -6.85 8.21
N LEU A 187 6.04 -6.66 6.90
CA LEU A 187 7.07 -6.12 6.01
C LEU A 187 7.41 -4.65 6.34
N GLU A 188 6.43 -3.83 6.73
CA GLU A 188 6.65 -2.47 7.25
C GLU A 188 7.54 -2.50 8.50
N ASN A 189 7.23 -3.39 9.44
CA ASN A 189 8.03 -3.54 10.65
C ASN A 189 9.46 -3.98 10.33
N PHE A 190 9.64 -4.90 9.37
CA PHE A 190 10.98 -5.27 8.89
C PHE A 190 11.71 -4.08 8.25
N ALA A 191 11.03 -3.31 7.40
CA ALA A 191 11.61 -2.15 6.74
C ALA A 191 12.02 -1.04 7.73
N ALA A 192 11.27 -0.90 8.82
CA ALA A 192 11.52 0.04 9.90
C ALA A 192 12.67 -0.36 10.85
N LEU A 193 13.20 -1.60 10.77
CA LEU A 193 14.32 -2.01 11.60
C LEU A 193 15.57 -1.13 11.36
N GLU A 194 16.19 -0.66 12.43
CA GLU A 194 17.47 0.05 12.33
C GLU A 194 18.63 -0.95 12.21
N ALA A 195 19.54 -0.72 11.26
CA ALA A 195 20.74 -1.55 11.13
C ALA A 195 21.70 -1.27 12.29
N ALA A 196 22.16 -2.32 12.99
CA ALA A 196 23.09 -2.22 14.10
C ALA A 196 24.39 -1.45 13.75
N GLY A 197 24.81 -1.45 12.48
CA GLY A 197 25.98 -0.73 11.98
C GLY A 197 25.85 0.81 11.94
N LEU A 198 24.65 1.38 11.99
CA LEU A 198 24.46 2.84 12.06
C LEU A 198 24.56 3.38 13.50
N LEU A 199 24.31 2.53 14.50
CA LEU A 199 24.40 2.92 15.90
C LEU A 199 25.84 3.31 16.26
N PHE A 200 26.86 2.64 15.69
CA PHE A 200 28.27 2.94 15.98
C PHE A 200 28.71 4.31 15.40
N LYS A 201 28.23 4.68 14.20
CA LYS A 201 28.49 6.00 13.57
C LYS A 201 27.69 7.13 14.22
N ARG A 202 26.50 6.83 14.77
CA ARG A 202 25.70 7.79 15.56
C ARG A 202 26.28 7.97 16.96
N LEU A 203 26.69 6.90 17.64
CA LEU A 203 27.27 6.93 18.98
C LEU A 203 28.60 7.69 19.02
N SER A 204 29.44 7.62 17.97
CA SER A 204 30.67 8.41 17.90
C SER A 204 30.42 9.92 17.74
N LYS A 205 29.32 10.32 17.09
CA LYS A 205 28.87 11.72 17.00
C LYS A 205 28.13 12.18 18.26
N ILE A 206 27.37 11.29 18.90
CA ILE A 206 26.60 11.58 20.10
C ILE A 206 27.52 11.68 21.34
N LEU A 207 28.58 10.86 21.46
CA LEU A 207 29.56 11.02 22.54
C LEU A 207 30.32 12.36 22.48
N ALA A 208 30.50 12.94 21.29
CA ALA A 208 31.10 14.26 21.12
C ALA A 208 30.15 15.41 21.52
N CYS A 209 28.83 15.19 21.50
CA CYS A 209 27.81 16.18 21.89
C CYS A 209 27.26 15.97 23.32
N ALA A 210 27.31 14.75 23.86
CA ALA A 210 26.72 14.39 25.15
C ALA A 210 27.51 14.85 26.38
N LEU A 211 28.70 15.45 26.18
CA LEU A 211 29.46 16.13 27.24
C LEU A 211 29.01 17.58 27.49
N ALA A 212 28.09 18.13 26.69
CA ALA A 212 27.74 19.55 26.77
C ALA A 212 26.38 19.87 27.42
N LEU A 213 25.43 18.95 27.53
CA LEU A 213 24.07 19.30 28.00
C LEU A 213 23.43 18.19 28.83
N TRP A 214 23.86 18.09 30.09
CA TRP A 214 23.09 17.49 31.17
C TRP A 214 22.23 18.57 31.84
N GLN A 215 21.04 18.17 32.29
CA GLN A 215 20.03 18.90 33.08
C GLN A 215 18.96 19.68 32.28
N THR A 216 17.76 19.11 32.10
CA THR A 216 16.65 19.22 33.06
C THR A 216 15.37 18.57 32.56
N SER A 217 14.73 17.85 33.48
CA SER A 217 13.29 17.56 33.63
C SER A 217 12.54 16.67 32.62
N LEU A 218 12.40 15.40 33.02
CA LEU A 218 11.20 14.59 32.82
C LEU A 218 10.00 15.23 33.54
N PHE A 219 8.87 15.46 32.86
CA PHE A 219 7.51 14.99 33.20
C PHE A 219 6.42 15.73 32.37
N ASN A 220 5.38 14.98 32.01
CA ASN A 220 4.08 15.38 31.43
C ASN A 220 3.99 15.64 29.92
N PHE A 221 3.59 14.62 29.14
CA PHE A 221 2.30 14.63 28.43
C PHE A 221 2.07 13.26 27.75
N PHE A 222 1.31 12.37 28.40
CA PHE A 222 0.71 11.20 27.75
C PHE A 222 -0.68 11.62 27.28
N SER A 223 -0.74 12.19 26.07
CA SER A 223 -1.95 12.37 25.27
C SER A 223 -1.50 12.77 23.87
N LEU A 224 -2.09 12.16 22.84
CA LEU A 224 -1.85 12.35 21.40
C LEU A 224 -0.62 11.62 20.83
N ILE A 225 -0.80 10.34 20.52
CA ILE A 225 -0.10 9.73 19.37
C ILE A 225 -1.17 9.50 18.31
N GLY A 226 -1.59 10.60 17.66
CA GLY A 226 -2.16 10.47 16.32
C GLY A 226 -1.02 9.94 15.44
N VAL A 227 -1.26 8.81 14.76
CA VAL A 227 -0.38 8.43 13.66
C VAL A 227 -0.43 9.60 12.68
N PRO A 228 0.70 10.16 12.25
CA PRO A 228 0.67 11.22 11.26
C PRO A 228 0.06 10.69 9.95
N CYS A 229 -1.19 11.03 9.69
CA CYS A 229 -1.86 10.73 8.44
C CYS A 229 -1.17 11.55 7.35
N THR A 230 -0.46 10.88 6.44
CA THR A 230 0.14 11.54 5.29
C THR A 230 -0.95 11.78 4.26
N MET A 231 -1.46 13.02 4.17
CA MET A 231 -2.47 13.40 3.17
C MET A 231 -1.91 13.21 1.75
N HIS A 232 -2.57 12.40 0.92
CA HIS A 232 -2.17 12.13 -0.45
C HIS A 232 -2.62 13.24 -1.42
N ILE A 233 -1.72 13.69 -2.31
CA ILE A 233 -2.07 14.60 -3.41
C ILE A 233 -2.43 13.80 -4.66
N TRP A 234 -3.61 14.05 -5.23
CA TRP A 234 -4.13 13.41 -6.43
C TRP A 234 -4.24 14.42 -7.58
N PRO A 235 -3.20 14.59 -8.42
CA PRO A 235 -3.32 15.34 -9.68
C PRO A 235 -4.43 14.75 -10.55
N ALA A 236 -5.37 15.62 -10.96
CA ALA A 236 -6.49 15.21 -11.79
C ALA A 236 -6.13 15.24 -13.29
N ILE A 237 -6.58 14.25 -14.05
CA ILE A 237 -6.55 14.23 -15.51
C ILE A 237 -7.97 13.94 -15.99
N ASP A 238 -8.61 14.94 -16.58
CA ASP A 238 -9.91 14.76 -17.21
C ASP A 238 -9.69 14.36 -18.68
N LEU A 239 -10.33 13.27 -19.09
CA LEU A 239 -10.23 12.67 -20.40
C LEU A 239 -11.46 13.01 -21.23
N ARG A 240 -11.22 13.59 -22.42
CA ARG A 240 -12.27 13.83 -23.42
C ARG A 240 -11.71 13.73 -24.83
N ASP A 241 -12.39 12.99 -25.71
CA ASP A 241 -11.96 12.72 -27.09
C ASP A 241 -10.48 12.25 -27.17
N GLY A 242 -10.04 11.43 -26.22
CA GLY A 242 -8.65 10.96 -26.13
C GLY A 242 -7.62 11.99 -25.66
N ARG A 243 -8.05 13.17 -25.21
CA ARG A 243 -7.19 14.31 -24.83
C ARG A 243 -7.33 14.65 -23.34
N CYS A 244 -6.35 15.37 -22.80
CA CYS A 244 -6.40 15.97 -21.46
C CYS A 244 -7.05 17.34 -21.53
N VAL A 245 -8.19 17.48 -20.85
CA VAL A 245 -8.95 18.74 -20.84
C VAL A 245 -9.23 19.21 -19.42
N ARG A 246 -9.80 20.40 -19.30
CA ARG A 246 -10.53 20.82 -18.10
C ARG A 246 -11.80 21.56 -18.50
N LEU A 247 -12.91 21.24 -17.84
CA LEU A 247 -14.15 21.97 -17.97
C LEU A 247 -14.19 23.13 -16.96
N VAL A 248 -14.78 24.26 -17.36
CA VAL A 248 -15.10 25.34 -16.43
C VAL A 248 -16.42 24.99 -15.74
N GLN A 249 -16.37 24.69 -14.43
CA GLN A 249 -17.55 24.30 -13.62
C GLN A 249 -18.33 23.10 -14.21
N GLY A 250 -17.64 22.14 -14.83
CA GLY A 250 -18.30 20.97 -15.43
C GLY A 250 -19.07 21.24 -16.72
N ASP A 251 -18.97 22.45 -17.30
CA ASP A 251 -19.64 22.80 -18.55
C ASP A 251 -18.90 22.24 -19.77
N TYR A 252 -19.51 21.25 -20.44
CA TYR A 252 -18.99 20.61 -21.66
C TYR A 252 -18.86 21.56 -22.86
N GLY A 253 -19.53 22.71 -22.84
CA GLY A 253 -19.38 23.76 -23.86
C GLY A 253 -18.16 24.66 -23.63
N ARG A 254 -17.50 24.56 -22.46
CA ARG A 254 -16.40 25.44 -22.05
C ARG A 254 -15.20 24.61 -21.59
N GLU A 255 -14.44 24.12 -22.56
CA GLU A 255 -13.23 23.33 -22.31
C GLU A 255 -11.94 24.12 -22.57
N THR A 256 -10.88 23.72 -21.88
CA THR A 256 -9.49 24.06 -22.22
C THR A 256 -8.73 22.77 -22.42
N VAL A 257 -8.04 22.62 -23.56
CA VAL A 257 -7.20 21.46 -23.85
C VAL A 257 -5.80 21.72 -23.31
N PHE A 258 -5.30 20.82 -22.46
CA PHE A 258 -3.98 20.93 -21.83
C PHE A 258 -2.94 19.96 -22.42
N GLY A 259 -3.38 18.97 -23.19
CA GLY A 259 -2.48 18.09 -23.91
C GLY A 259 -3.24 17.04 -24.74
N ASP A 260 -2.65 16.65 -25.86
CA ASP A 260 -3.26 15.67 -26.76
C ASP A 260 -2.94 14.21 -26.40
N ASN A 261 -1.96 13.99 -25.51
CA ASN A 261 -1.55 12.65 -25.08
C ASN A 261 -1.67 12.47 -23.56
N PRO A 262 -2.70 11.74 -23.08
CA PRO A 262 -2.90 11.49 -21.66
C PRO A 262 -1.77 10.72 -20.97
N ALA A 263 -1.06 9.85 -21.69
CA ALA A 263 0.06 9.11 -21.12
C ALA A 263 1.25 10.03 -20.80
N ASP A 264 1.47 11.06 -21.63
CA ASP A 264 2.53 12.05 -21.40
C ASP A 264 2.19 12.97 -20.23
N MET A 265 0.91 13.34 -20.08
CA MET A 265 0.44 14.10 -18.91
C MET A 265 0.62 13.30 -17.62
N ALA A 266 0.27 12.00 -17.63
CA ALA A 266 0.48 11.13 -16.48
C ALA A 266 1.97 11.02 -16.12
N ARG A 267 2.86 10.82 -17.11
CA ARG A 267 4.31 10.80 -16.88
C ARG A 267 4.80 12.10 -16.27
N ARG A 268 4.36 13.25 -16.80
CA ARG A 268 4.72 14.56 -16.25
C ARG A 268 4.40 14.64 -14.76
N TRP A 269 3.19 14.27 -14.34
CA TRP A 269 2.83 14.31 -12.92
C TRP A 269 3.68 13.37 -12.08
N VAL A 270 3.98 12.17 -12.58
CA VAL A 270 4.86 11.21 -11.88
C VAL A 270 6.30 11.71 -11.80
N ASP A 271 6.83 12.31 -12.87
CA ASP A 271 8.16 12.93 -12.90
C ASP A 271 8.26 14.12 -11.94
N GLU A 272 7.14 14.82 -11.70
CA GLU A 272 7.01 15.87 -10.68
C GLU A 272 6.78 15.31 -9.25
N GLY A 273 6.72 13.98 -9.09
CA GLY A 273 6.67 13.27 -7.81
C GLY A 273 5.31 12.69 -7.41
N ALA A 274 4.30 12.70 -8.30
CA ALA A 274 3.01 12.09 -8.01
C ALA A 274 3.16 10.59 -7.73
N THR A 275 2.58 10.12 -6.63
CA THR A 275 2.41 8.69 -6.34
C THR A 275 0.98 8.21 -6.54
N HIS A 276 0.08 9.13 -6.87
CA HIS A 276 -1.35 8.92 -7.05
C HIS A 276 -1.83 9.75 -8.25
N LEU A 277 -2.78 9.24 -9.03
CA LEU A 277 -3.43 9.94 -10.14
C LEU A 277 -4.94 9.73 -10.07
N HIS A 278 -5.69 10.81 -10.26
CA HIS A 278 -7.15 10.79 -10.33
C HIS A 278 -7.57 11.05 -11.78
N LEU A 279 -8.25 10.08 -12.39
CA LEU A 279 -8.71 10.17 -13.77
C LEU A 279 -10.24 10.32 -13.80
N VAL A 280 -10.72 11.14 -14.73
CA VAL A 280 -12.16 11.27 -15.02
C VAL A 280 -12.40 11.07 -16.50
N ASP A 281 -13.13 10.02 -16.89
CA ASP A 281 -13.66 9.87 -18.25
C ASP A 281 -14.90 10.75 -18.39
N LEU A 282 -14.73 11.97 -18.91
CA LEU A 282 -15.83 12.92 -19.07
C LEU A 282 -16.83 12.46 -20.14
N ASP A 283 -16.35 11.87 -21.23
CA ASP A 283 -17.24 11.29 -22.24
C ASP A 283 -18.03 10.14 -21.64
N GLY A 284 -17.38 9.27 -20.87
CA GLY A 284 -18.07 8.20 -20.18
C GLY A 284 -19.07 8.70 -19.15
N ALA A 285 -18.73 9.75 -18.38
CA ALA A 285 -19.65 10.37 -17.42
C ALA A 285 -20.94 10.86 -18.11
N ARG A 286 -20.82 11.44 -19.31
CA ARG A 286 -21.94 11.88 -20.15
C ARG A 286 -22.71 10.73 -20.78
N ASP A 287 -22.00 9.81 -21.45
CA ASP A 287 -22.60 8.81 -22.36
C ASP A 287 -23.02 7.52 -21.61
N GLY A 288 -22.41 7.26 -20.45
CA GLY A 288 -22.78 6.16 -19.58
C GLY A 288 -22.06 4.83 -19.83
N HIS A 289 -20.97 4.86 -20.58
CA HIS A 289 -20.08 3.71 -20.82
C HIS A 289 -18.64 4.19 -20.94
N LEU A 290 -17.66 3.29 -20.82
CA LEU A 290 -16.24 3.64 -20.96
C LEU A 290 -15.92 4.08 -22.40
N THR A 291 -15.55 5.34 -22.60
CA THR A 291 -15.25 5.89 -23.94
C THR A 291 -13.74 6.08 -24.13
N ASN A 292 -13.02 6.42 -23.06
CA ASN A 292 -11.59 6.71 -23.11
C ASN A 292 -10.72 5.53 -22.63
N LEU A 293 -11.18 4.28 -22.77
CA LEU A 293 -10.47 3.09 -22.27
C LEU A 293 -9.04 2.94 -22.83
N GLU A 294 -8.82 3.28 -24.10
CA GLU A 294 -7.48 3.23 -24.70
C GLU A 294 -6.52 4.27 -24.11
N SER A 295 -7.02 5.46 -23.77
CA SER A 295 -6.25 6.48 -23.03
C SER A 295 -5.87 5.98 -21.64
N VAL A 296 -6.80 5.33 -20.94
CA VAL A 296 -6.54 4.74 -19.62
C VAL A 296 -5.50 3.61 -19.72
N ARG A 297 -5.59 2.75 -20.74
CA ARG A 297 -4.60 1.70 -21.03
C ARG A 297 -3.21 2.30 -21.30
N ALA A 298 -3.14 3.39 -22.07
CA ALA A 298 -1.90 4.07 -22.38
C ALA A 298 -1.28 4.68 -21.11
N ILE A 299 -2.07 5.36 -20.26
CA ILE A 299 -1.63 5.89 -18.97
C ILE A 299 -1.06 4.76 -18.09
N ARG A 300 -1.82 3.67 -17.90
CA ARG A 300 -1.43 2.56 -17.03
C ARG A 300 -0.13 1.88 -17.49
N LYS A 301 0.12 1.82 -18.80
CA LYS A 301 1.40 1.34 -19.36
C LYS A 301 2.55 2.34 -19.14
N ALA A 302 2.26 3.63 -19.09
CA ALA A 302 3.26 4.69 -19.03
C ALA A 302 3.80 4.97 -17.62
N VAL A 303 3.02 4.69 -16.57
CA VAL A 303 3.37 5.00 -15.18
C VAL A 303 3.12 3.81 -14.25
N ASP A 304 3.80 3.74 -13.10
CA ASP A 304 3.59 2.70 -12.08
C ASP A 304 3.25 3.29 -10.71
N VAL A 305 2.15 4.03 -10.66
CA VAL A 305 1.61 4.71 -9.48
C VAL A 305 0.15 4.34 -9.26
N THR A 306 -0.41 4.68 -8.09
CA THR A 306 -1.82 4.41 -7.79
C THR A 306 -2.71 5.23 -8.73
N VAL A 307 -3.61 4.56 -9.45
CA VAL A 307 -4.57 5.21 -10.36
C VAL A 307 -5.98 4.89 -9.92
N GLN A 308 -6.82 5.93 -9.85
CA GLN A 308 -8.26 5.79 -9.73
C GLN A 308 -8.97 6.42 -10.92
N LEU A 309 -10.08 5.82 -11.36
CA LEU A 309 -10.89 6.33 -12.49
C LEU A 309 -12.36 6.41 -12.12
N GLY A 310 -12.99 7.54 -12.47
CA GLY A 310 -14.44 7.71 -12.49
C GLY A 310 -14.95 8.08 -13.89
N GLY A 311 -16.25 7.96 -14.11
CA GLY A 311 -16.93 8.35 -15.35
C GLY A 311 -17.41 7.16 -16.19
N GLY A 312 -18.73 7.04 -16.37
CA GLY A 312 -19.34 6.05 -17.27
C GLY A 312 -19.39 4.61 -16.78
N ILE A 313 -19.01 4.33 -15.54
CA ILE A 313 -18.95 2.98 -14.99
C ILE A 313 -20.33 2.61 -14.41
N ARG A 314 -21.06 1.72 -15.09
CA ARG A 314 -22.46 1.38 -14.75
C ARG A 314 -22.71 -0.11 -14.53
N ASP A 315 -21.72 -0.97 -14.72
CA ASP A 315 -21.86 -2.42 -14.62
C ASP A 315 -20.58 -3.06 -14.07
N ARG A 316 -20.71 -4.34 -13.67
CA ARG A 316 -19.63 -5.13 -13.07
C ARG A 316 -18.52 -5.43 -14.06
N ASP A 317 -18.85 -5.63 -15.33
CA ASP A 317 -17.88 -5.95 -16.37
C ASP A 317 -16.92 -4.78 -16.59
N SER A 318 -17.44 -3.55 -16.61
CA SER A 318 -16.64 -2.33 -16.69
C SER A 318 -15.73 -2.16 -15.47
N ILE A 319 -16.21 -2.49 -14.27
CA ILE A 319 -15.41 -2.46 -13.04
C ILE A 319 -14.26 -3.48 -13.14
N ALA A 320 -14.57 -4.74 -13.43
CA ALA A 320 -13.59 -5.80 -13.56
C ALA A 320 -12.55 -5.47 -14.64
N GLN A 321 -12.99 -4.97 -15.80
CA GLN A 321 -12.12 -4.58 -16.90
C GLN A 321 -11.08 -3.51 -16.49
N LEU A 322 -11.49 -2.52 -15.71
CA LEU A 322 -10.60 -1.45 -15.23
C LEU A 322 -9.63 -1.95 -14.17
N LEU A 323 -10.09 -2.82 -13.25
CA LEU A 323 -9.24 -3.41 -12.21
C LEU A 323 -8.21 -4.39 -12.83
N ASP A 324 -8.62 -5.21 -13.80
CA ASP A 324 -7.74 -6.12 -14.55
C ASP A 324 -6.70 -5.36 -15.39
N LEU A 325 -7.04 -4.15 -15.84
CA LEU A 325 -6.10 -3.25 -16.49
C LEU A 325 -4.99 -2.78 -15.53
N GLY A 326 -5.22 -2.87 -14.22
CA GLY A 326 -4.28 -2.54 -13.16
C GLY A 326 -4.59 -1.24 -12.42
N LEU A 327 -5.80 -0.68 -12.56
CA LEU A 327 -6.25 0.42 -11.70
C LEU A 327 -6.50 -0.11 -10.29
N GLN A 328 -6.12 0.66 -9.28
CA GLN A 328 -6.29 0.26 -7.88
C GLN A 328 -7.69 0.57 -7.38
N ARG A 329 -8.34 1.59 -7.93
CA ARG A 329 -9.64 2.07 -7.47
C ARG A 329 -10.55 2.47 -8.63
N VAL A 330 -11.83 2.16 -8.49
CA VAL A 330 -12.90 2.56 -9.40
C VAL A 330 -13.89 3.46 -8.66
N ILE A 331 -14.19 4.63 -9.22
CA ILE A 331 -15.06 5.63 -8.60
C ILE A 331 -16.48 5.48 -9.14
N LEU A 332 -17.43 5.22 -8.25
CA LEU A 332 -18.85 5.11 -8.56
C LEU A 332 -19.60 6.28 -7.92
N GLY A 333 -20.23 7.11 -8.75
CA GLY A 333 -21.03 8.26 -8.32
C GLY A 333 -22.52 8.03 -8.52
N THR A 334 -23.11 8.67 -9.53
CA THR A 334 -24.57 8.70 -9.79
C THR A 334 -25.26 7.34 -9.65
N LYS A 335 -24.72 6.26 -10.22
CA LYS A 335 -25.34 4.93 -10.11
C LYS A 335 -25.34 4.39 -8.68
N ALA A 336 -24.23 4.55 -7.96
CA ALA A 336 -24.15 4.12 -6.56
C ALA A 336 -25.21 4.79 -5.67
N LEU A 337 -25.51 6.06 -5.97
CA LEU A 337 -26.47 6.88 -5.24
C LEU A 337 -27.94 6.55 -5.60
N LYS A 338 -28.19 6.16 -6.86
CA LYS A 338 -29.53 5.80 -7.36
C LYS A 338 -29.89 4.33 -7.07
N GLU A 339 -28.90 3.45 -6.99
CA GLU A 339 -29.08 2.01 -6.78
C GLU A 339 -28.22 1.51 -5.58
N PRO A 340 -28.59 1.82 -4.32
CA PRO A 340 -27.78 1.49 -3.15
C PRO A 340 -27.54 -0.02 -2.97
N GLU A 341 -28.53 -0.88 -3.25
CA GLU A 341 -28.34 -2.33 -3.12
C GLU A 341 -27.31 -2.85 -4.13
N TRP A 342 -27.36 -2.39 -5.38
CA TRP A 342 -26.35 -2.72 -6.38
C TRP A 342 -24.96 -2.27 -5.94
N PHE A 343 -24.86 -1.07 -5.37
CA PHE A 343 -23.59 -0.56 -4.84
C PHE A 343 -23.03 -1.44 -3.73
N ARG A 344 -23.85 -1.87 -2.77
CA ARG A 344 -23.43 -2.77 -1.68
C ARG A 344 -22.93 -4.10 -2.22
N GLU A 345 -23.64 -4.70 -3.17
CA GLU A 345 -23.20 -5.94 -3.82
C GLU A 345 -21.82 -5.76 -4.48
N VAL A 346 -21.64 -4.68 -5.24
CA VAL A 346 -20.38 -4.35 -5.91
C VAL A 346 -19.24 -4.11 -4.91
N CYS A 347 -19.48 -3.40 -3.81
CA CYS A 347 -18.47 -3.19 -2.78
C CYS A 347 -17.99 -4.51 -2.18
N ARG A 348 -18.90 -5.44 -1.92
CA ARG A 348 -18.57 -6.76 -1.35
C ARG A 348 -17.85 -7.67 -2.34
N GLU A 349 -18.16 -7.54 -3.62
CA GLU A 349 -17.49 -8.25 -4.72
C GLU A 349 -16.06 -7.71 -4.94
N PHE A 350 -15.86 -6.40 -4.81
CA PHE A 350 -14.58 -5.71 -5.02
C PHE A 350 -14.14 -4.94 -3.75
N PRO A 351 -13.85 -5.65 -2.64
CA PRO A 351 -13.57 -5.01 -1.36
C PRO A 351 -12.30 -4.15 -1.44
N ASN A 352 -12.37 -2.95 -0.87
CA ASN A 352 -11.32 -1.94 -0.83
C ASN A 352 -10.82 -1.46 -2.21
N GLN A 353 -11.62 -1.65 -3.27
CA GLN A 353 -11.31 -1.21 -4.63
C GLN A 353 -12.35 -0.22 -5.20
N ILE A 354 -13.46 -0.02 -4.50
CA ILE A 354 -14.53 0.90 -4.90
C ILE A 354 -14.46 2.19 -4.09
N VAL A 355 -14.51 3.33 -4.76
CA VAL A 355 -14.59 4.66 -4.15
C VAL A 355 -15.97 5.24 -4.41
N LEU A 356 -16.64 5.71 -3.35
CA LEU A 356 -17.91 6.41 -3.49
C LEU A 356 -17.66 7.87 -3.86
N GLY A 357 -18.12 8.29 -5.03
CA GLY A 357 -18.11 9.70 -5.44
C GLY A 357 -19.37 10.41 -4.98
N ILE A 358 -19.23 11.42 -4.12
CA ILE A 358 -20.32 12.27 -3.65
C ILE A 358 -20.06 13.69 -4.10
N ASP A 359 -20.76 14.11 -5.15
CA ASP A 359 -20.78 15.51 -5.57
C ASP A 359 -21.91 16.23 -4.84
N ALA A 360 -21.62 17.38 -4.24
CA ALA A 360 -22.58 18.12 -3.44
C ALA A 360 -22.69 19.58 -3.87
N ARG A 361 -23.91 20.10 -3.81
CA ARG A 361 -24.23 21.52 -3.93
C ARG A 361 -24.97 21.93 -2.67
N ASP A 362 -24.44 22.91 -1.95
CA ASP A 362 -25.00 23.39 -0.68
C ASP A 362 -25.24 22.28 0.36
N GLY A 363 -24.35 21.27 0.39
CA GLY A 363 -24.44 20.12 1.30
C GLY A 363 -25.39 18.99 0.84
N PHE A 364 -26.09 19.17 -0.28
CA PHE A 364 -27.00 18.17 -0.85
C PHE A 364 -26.40 17.48 -2.06
N VAL A 365 -26.66 16.18 -2.18
CA VAL A 365 -26.13 15.34 -3.27
C VAL A 365 -26.65 15.83 -4.62
N ALA A 366 -25.74 16.04 -5.56
CA ALA A 366 -26.02 16.28 -6.96
C ALA A 366 -25.69 15.02 -7.79
N THR A 367 -26.51 14.76 -8.81
CA THR A 367 -26.37 13.60 -9.71
C THR A 367 -26.44 14.04 -11.17
N GLU A 368 -26.27 13.10 -12.10
CA GLU A 368 -26.34 13.34 -13.56
C GLU A 368 -25.35 14.42 -14.03
N GLY A 369 -24.07 14.29 -13.64
CA GLY A 369 -23.05 15.26 -14.03
C GLY A 369 -23.34 16.68 -13.55
N TRP A 370 -23.92 16.81 -12.35
CA TRP A 370 -24.24 18.07 -11.65
C TRP A 370 -25.50 18.80 -12.15
N LEU A 371 -26.30 18.17 -13.00
CA LEU A 371 -27.53 18.75 -13.54
C LEU A 371 -28.70 18.70 -12.55
N GLU A 372 -28.78 17.67 -11.70
CA GLU A 372 -29.87 17.48 -10.75
C GLU A 372 -29.38 17.53 -9.30
N THR A 373 -29.94 18.41 -8.47
CA THR A 373 -29.71 18.41 -7.01
C THR A 373 -30.85 17.67 -6.31
N SER A 374 -30.51 16.63 -5.56
CA SER A 374 -31.47 15.86 -4.75
C SER A 374 -31.75 16.55 -3.41
N ASN A 375 -32.74 16.05 -2.67
CA ASN A 375 -33.00 16.44 -1.28
C ASN A 375 -32.18 15.66 -0.24
N ARG A 376 -31.26 14.80 -0.68
CA ARG A 376 -30.46 13.95 0.22
C ARG A 376 -29.21 14.70 0.67
N SER A 377 -28.97 14.71 1.98
CA SER A 377 -27.74 15.23 2.56
C SER A 377 -26.54 14.37 2.14
N ALA A 378 -25.46 15.01 1.69
CA ALA A 378 -24.23 14.33 1.33
C ALA A 378 -23.59 13.57 2.51
N VAL A 379 -23.68 14.14 3.72
CA VAL A 379 -23.17 13.53 4.95
C VAL A 379 -23.96 12.29 5.33
N GLU A 380 -25.28 12.33 5.20
CA GLU A 380 -26.12 11.16 5.50
C GLU A 380 -25.87 10.03 4.49
N VAL A 381 -25.74 10.35 3.21
CA VAL A 381 -25.33 9.39 2.19
C VAL A 381 -23.97 8.76 2.52
N ALA A 382 -23.00 9.54 2.97
CA ALA A 382 -21.70 9.01 3.37
C ALA A 382 -21.83 8.01 4.53
N LYS A 383 -22.57 8.37 5.59
CA LYS A 383 -22.81 7.50 6.76
C LYS A 383 -23.48 6.18 6.39
N GLU A 384 -24.50 6.23 5.52
CA GLU A 384 -25.23 5.04 5.07
C GLU A 384 -24.34 4.02 4.35
N ASN A 385 -23.25 4.50 3.73
CA ASN A 385 -22.33 3.67 2.94
C ASN A 385 -20.99 3.41 3.64
N ALA A 386 -20.71 4.05 4.79
CA ALA A 386 -19.44 3.92 5.50
C ALA A 386 -19.19 2.51 6.08
N ALA A 387 -20.24 1.69 6.22
CA ALA A 387 -20.12 0.31 6.69
C ALA A 387 -19.74 -0.69 5.58
N GLU A 388 -19.84 -0.29 4.30
CA GLU A 388 -19.44 -1.15 3.18
C GLU A 388 -17.91 -1.10 3.00
N PRO A 389 -17.28 -2.15 2.43
CA PRO A 389 -15.83 -2.23 2.28
C PRO A 389 -15.32 -1.37 1.11
N ILE A 390 -15.55 -0.06 1.18
CA ILE A 390 -15.10 0.93 0.20
C ILE A 390 -13.65 1.36 0.49
N ALA A 391 -12.91 1.70 -0.56
CA ALA A 391 -11.57 2.25 -0.48
C ALA A 391 -11.54 3.68 0.07
N GLY A 392 -12.67 4.38 0.02
CA GLY A 392 -12.84 5.74 0.53
C GLY A 392 -14.01 6.47 -0.13
N ILE A 393 -14.19 7.72 0.26
CA ILE A 393 -15.18 8.64 -0.27
C ILE A 393 -14.44 9.82 -0.91
N ILE A 394 -14.78 10.14 -2.16
CA ILE A 394 -14.43 11.42 -2.76
C ILE A 394 -15.61 12.34 -2.55
N TYR A 395 -15.39 13.43 -1.82
CA TYR A 395 -16.39 14.47 -1.62
C TYR A 395 -16.02 15.70 -2.44
N THR A 396 -16.87 16.06 -3.40
CA THR A 396 -16.69 17.23 -4.25
C THR A 396 -17.69 18.32 -3.87
N ASP A 397 -17.20 19.49 -3.46
CA ASP A 397 -18.04 20.68 -3.38
C ASP A 397 -18.10 21.38 -4.75
N ILE A 398 -19.22 21.20 -5.45
CA ILE A 398 -19.44 21.74 -6.81
C ILE A 398 -19.35 23.28 -6.82
N ALA A 399 -19.72 23.96 -5.74
CA ALA A 399 -19.70 25.43 -5.70
C ALA A 399 -18.29 26.01 -5.80
N THR A 400 -17.29 25.25 -5.32
CA THR A 400 -15.88 25.67 -5.34
C THR A 400 -15.07 25.03 -6.47
N ASP A 401 -15.59 23.99 -7.14
CA ASP A 401 -14.85 23.30 -8.18
C ASP A 401 -14.54 24.18 -9.40
N GLY A 402 -13.26 24.22 -9.78
CA GLY A 402 -12.77 25.00 -10.93
C GLY A 402 -12.85 26.53 -10.79
N MET A 403 -13.34 27.04 -9.66
CA MET A 403 -13.56 28.49 -9.41
C MET A 403 -12.35 29.24 -8.88
N LEU A 404 -11.32 28.49 -8.50
CA LEU A 404 -10.11 29.01 -7.88
C LEU A 404 -10.36 29.83 -6.59
N ALA A 405 -11.34 29.42 -5.77
CA ALA A 405 -11.79 30.17 -4.59
C ALA A 405 -11.36 29.57 -3.23
N GLY A 406 -10.57 28.49 -3.24
CA GLY A 406 -10.26 27.70 -2.06
C GLY A 406 -11.30 26.58 -1.81
N PRO A 407 -10.92 25.50 -1.10
CA PRO A 407 -11.82 24.40 -0.77
C PRO A 407 -12.78 24.80 0.36
N ASN A 408 -13.98 24.20 0.39
CA ASN A 408 -14.93 24.38 1.48
C ASN A 408 -14.54 23.56 2.72
N LEU A 409 -13.61 24.11 3.53
CA LEU A 409 -13.07 23.43 4.71
C LEU A 409 -14.13 23.03 5.74
N ALA A 410 -15.20 23.82 5.89
CA ALA A 410 -16.26 23.52 6.84
C ALA A 410 -17.00 22.23 6.43
N ALA A 411 -17.40 22.13 5.16
CA ALA A 411 -18.06 20.94 4.63
C ALA A 411 -17.12 19.72 4.62
N MET A 412 -15.85 19.90 4.26
CA MET A 412 -14.84 18.84 4.32
C MET A 412 -14.67 18.32 5.77
N SER A 413 -14.50 19.22 6.73
CA SER A 413 -14.38 18.85 8.15
C SER A 413 -15.63 18.15 8.69
N GLU A 414 -16.82 18.56 8.25
CA GLU A 414 -18.08 17.89 8.60
C GLU A 414 -18.13 16.47 8.03
N MET A 415 -17.80 16.31 6.75
CA MET A 415 -17.79 15.00 6.08
C MET A 415 -16.83 14.02 6.77
N GLN A 416 -15.58 14.43 7.01
CA GLN A 416 -14.58 13.56 7.65
C GLN A 416 -14.92 13.23 9.11
N ARG A 417 -15.62 14.09 9.84
CA ARG A 417 -16.10 13.78 11.19
C ARG A 417 -17.29 12.83 11.21
N ALA A 418 -17.99 12.70 10.09
CA ALA A 418 -19.19 11.88 10.01
C ALA A 418 -18.91 10.40 9.74
N VAL A 419 -17.72 10.06 9.26
CA VAL A 419 -17.37 8.70 8.82
C VAL A 419 -15.93 8.33 9.20
N ASP A 420 -15.69 7.04 9.43
CA ASP A 420 -14.35 6.51 9.73
C ASP A 420 -13.60 6.04 8.47
N VAL A 421 -14.28 6.00 7.32
CA VAL A 421 -13.66 5.66 6.03
C VAL A 421 -12.79 6.83 5.52
N PRO A 422 -11.75 6.55 4.71
CA PRO A 422 -10.90 7.60 4.13
C PRO A 422 -11.72 8.61 3.32
N VAL A 423 -11.54 9.92 3.56
CA VAL A 423 -12.16 10.99 2.75
C VAL A 423 -11.09 11.73 1.95
N ILE A 424 -11.36 11.87 0.65
CA ILE A 424 -10.54 12.62 -0.30
C ILE A 424 -11.29 13.90 -0.67
N ALA A 425 -10.69 15.05 -0.38
CA ALA A 425 -11.25 16.35 -0.71
C ALA A 425 -11.15 16.64 -2.21
N SER A 426 -12.25 17.06 -2.83
CA SER A 426 -12.30 17.49 -4.22
C SER A 426 -13.02 18.83 -4.35
N GLY A 427 -12.57 19.67 -5.28
CA GLY A 427 -13.12 21.02 -5.51
C GLY A 427 -12.35 22.12 -4.76
N GLY A 428 -11.97 23.16 -5.50
CA GLY A 428 -11.53 24.44 -4.92
C GLY A 428 -10.06 24.57 -4.50
N VAL A 429 -9.24 23.52 -4.51
CA VAL A 429 -7.81 23.63 -4.12
C VAL A 429 -7.02 24.50 -5.11
N THR A 430 -6.39 25.56 -4.59
CA THR A 430 -5.68 26.58 -5.39
C THR A 430 -4.32 26.99 -4.90
N THR A 431 -4.12 27.01 -3.58
CA THR A 431 -2.92 27.53 -2.93
C THR A 431 -2.29 26.50 -2.01
N LEU A 432 -1.00 26.67 -1.71
CA LEU A 432 -0.31 25.80 -0.76
C LEU A 432 -0.91 25.92 0.64
N GLU A 433 -1.52 27.07 0.97
CA GLU A 433 -2.23 27.27 2.22
C GLU A 433 -3.50 26.40 2.28
N ASP A 434 -4.23 26.25 1.18
CA ASP A 434 -5.39 25.35 1.11
C ASP A 434 -5.00 23.91 1.47
N ILE A 435 -3.82 23.46 1.02
CA ILE A 435 -3.28 22.13 1.32
C ILE A 435 -2.95 22.01 2.81
N LYS A 436 -2.33 23.03 3.41
CA LYS A 436 -2.07 23.04 4.87
C LYS A 436 -3.36 22.98 5.67
N GLN A 437 -4.36 23.75 5.26
CA GLN A 437 -5.66 23.80 5.93
C GLN A 437 -6.42 22.48 5.80
N LEU A 438 -6.36 21.84 4.63
CA LEU A 438 -6.91 20.51 4.43
C LEU A 438 -6.16 19.44 5.23
N ALA A 439 -4.84 19.53 5.34
CA ALA A 439 -4.03 18.60 6.13
C ALA A 439 -4.23 18.76 7.64
N ALA A 440 -4.69 19.93 8.11
CA ALA A 440 -5.12 20.15 9.49
C ALA A 440 -6.46 19.46 9.81
N VAL A 441 -7.22 19.07 8.78
CA VAL A 441 -8.32 18.12 8.88
C VAL A 441 -7.74 16.73 8.61
N PRO A 442 -8.17 15.65 9.30
CA PRO A 442 -7.61 14.30 9.09
C PRO A 442 -8.09 13.67 7.77
N MET A 443 -7.87 14.37 6.65
CA MET A 443 -8.18 13.94 5.28
C MET A 443 -7.16 12.91 4.79
N ASP A 444 -7.62 11.93 4.04
CA ASP A 444 -6.75 10.93 3.39
C ASP A 444 -6.06 11.52 2.15
N GLY A 445 -6.68 12.50 1.50
CA GLY A 445 -6.07 13.16 0.37
C GLY A 445 -6.84 14.37 -0.14
N CYS A 446 -6.27 15.04 -1.13
CA CYS A 446 -6.96 16.05 -1.91
C CYS A 446 -6.67 15.92 -3.41
N ILE A 447 -7.70 16.16 -4.22
CA ILE A 447 -7.62 16.18 -5.69
C ILE A 447 -7.31 17.60 -6.15
N ILE A 448 -6.29 17.74 -6.98
CA ILE A 448 -5.87 19.02 -7.55
C ILE A 448 -5.89 18.93 -9.07
N GLY A 449 -6.82 19.67 -9.69
CA GLY A 449 -6.91 19.79 -11.14
C GLY A 449 -6.31 21.10 -11.64
N ARG A 450 -7.18 22.04 -11.99
CA ARG A 450 -6.87 23.29 -12.70
C ARG A 450 -5.65 24.08 -12.16
N ALA A 451 -5.46 24.15 -10.85
CA ALA A 451 -4.37 24.92 -10.26
C ALA A 451 -2.97 24.43 -10.69
N LEU A 452 -2.80 23.12 -10.93
CA LEU A 452 -1.55 22.54 -11.45
C LEU A 452 -1.36 22.89 -12.93
N TYR A 453 -2.42 22.81 -13.73
CA TYR A 453 -2.38 23.11 -15.16
C TYR A 453 -2.12 24.60 -15.45
N ASP A 454 -2.73 25.49 -14.66
CA ASP A 454 -2.56 26.94 -14.76
C ASP A 454 -1.22 27.42 -14.14
N ASN A 455 -0.35 26.50 -13.70
CA ASN A 455 0.91 26.75 -13.00
C ASN A 455 0.78 27.73 -11.81
N LYS A 456 -0.38 27.72 -11.14
CA LYS A 456 -0.60 28.50 -9.91
C LYS A 456 0.18 27.93 -8.73
N MET A 457 0.52 26.65 -8.82
CA MET A 457 1.30 25.90 -7.86
C MET A 457 2.05 24.79 -8.59
N LYS A 458 3.25 24.45 -8.13
CA LYS A 458 3.95 23.25 -8.61
C LYS A 458 3.53 22.04 -7.80
N LEU A 459 3.38 20.89 -8.46
CA LEU A 459 3.05 19.64 -7.78
C LEU A 459 4.10 19.26 -6.72
N SER A 460 5.38 19.47 -7.01
CA SER A 460 6.47 19.19 -6.06
C SER A 460 6.33 19.99 -4.76
N GLU A 461 5.83 21.23 -4.83
CA GLU A 461 5.59 22.09 -3.66
C GLU A 461 4.36 21.62 -2.89
N ALA A 462 3.28 21.26 -3.60
CA ALA A 462 2.08 20.64 -3.00
C ALA A 462 2.42 19.39 -2.19
N LEU A 463 3.23 18.50 -2.77
CA LEU A 463 3.70 17.26 -2.15
C LEU A 463 4.63 17.51 -0.96
N ALA A 464 5.44 18.57 -0.98
CA ALA A 464 6.27 18.93 0.15
C ALA A 464 5.41 19.41 1.33
N VAL A 465 4.45 20.30 1.08
CA VAL A 465 3.54 20.82 2.10
C VAL A 465 2.69 19.71 2.72
N ALA A 466 2.15 18.80 1.93
CA ALA A 466 1.38 17.67 2.44
C ALA A 466 2.21 16.73 3.33
N ARG A 467 3.51 16.56 3.03
CA ARG A 467 4.45 15.78 3.86
C ARG A 467 4.82 16.50 5.15
N GLU A 468 5.03 17.82 5.09
CA GLU A 468 5.37 18.63 6.27
C GLU A 468 4.22 18.67 7.28
N ALA A 469 2.98 18.82 6.81
CA ALA A 469 1.80 18.81 7.66
C ALA A 469 1.56 17.46 8.36
N ALA A 470 2.05 16.36 7.78
CA ALA A 470 2.06 15.07 8.46
C ALA A 470 3.15 14.99 9.54
N ALA A 471 4.23 15.76 9.46
CA ALA A 471 5.32 15.71 10.44
C ALA A 471 5.09 16.60 11.68
N SER A 472 4.13 17.52 11.61
CA SER A 472 3.72 18.47 12.66
C SER A 472 2.52 17.97 13.45
#